data_AF-A0A852YPS5-F1
#
_entry.id   AF-A0A852YPS5-F1
#
_cell.length_a   1.000
_cell.length_b   1.000
_cell.length_c   1.000
_cell.angle_alpha   90.00
_cell.angle_beta   90.00
_cell.angle_gamma   90.00
#
_symmetry.space_group_name_H-M   'P 1'
#
loop_
_entity.id
_entity.type
_entity.pdbx_description
1 polymer ?
#
loop_
_entity_poly.entity_id
_entity_poly.type
_entity_poly.pdbx_seq_one_letter_code
_entity_poly.pdbx_strand_id
1 'polypeptide(L)'
;MSFDPDGGHARRASLEVLRAEANDELGTVVLERLHAGEDPWAFMEEIPSVDELVVWTLRAEMIRADGGRVPTADRDYRILRQIALAYPGLTTTVWSLIGRLEARRDA
;
A
#
# COMPACT_ATOMS: atom_id res chain seq x y z
N MET A 1 13.41 -11.75 24.71
CA MET A 1 12.57 -11.50 23.52
C MET A 1 13.02 -10.16 22.98
N SER A 2 13.88 -10.17 21.96
CA SER A 2 14.48 -8.96 21.39
C SER A 2 13.41 -8.22 20.59
N PHE A 3 13.14 -6.97 20.93
CA PHE A 3 12.37 -6.08 20.09
C PHE A 3 13.33 -5.63 18.98
N ASP A 4 13.22 -6.19 17.78
CA ASP A 4 13.92 -5.72 16.60
C ASP A 4 13.39 -4.31 16.27
N PRO A 5 14.17 -3.23 16.47
CA PRO A 5 13.73 -1.87 16.20
C PRO A 5 13.65 -1.57 14.69
N ASP A 6 14.15 -2.48 13.84
CA ASP A 6 14.19 -2.37 12.38
C ASP A 6 12.99 -3.00 11.66
N GLY A 7 11.91 -3.31 12.38
CA GLY A 7 10.59 -3.48 11.80
C GLY A 7 10.51 -4.50 10.66
N GLY A 8 10.42 -5.79 11.02
CA GLY A 8 10.00 -6.93 10.19
C GLY A 8 9.85 -6.67 8.68
N HIS A 9 10.97 -6.76 7.97
CA HIS A 9 11.10 -7.02 6.53
C HIS A 9 10.08 -6.33 5.60
N ALA A 10 9.98 -5.00 5.65
CA ALA A 10 9.63 -4.30 4.42
C ALA A 10 10.67 -4.68 3.34
N ARG A 11 10.23 -5.07 2.15
CA ARG A 11 11.07 -5.44 1.01
C ARG A 11 12.27 -4.49 0.92
N ARG A 12 13.51 -5.00 1.06
CA ARG A 12 14.76 -4.20 0.95
C ARG A 12 15.05 -3.71 -0.49
N ALA A 13 14.01 -3.39 -1.24
CA ALA A 13 14.09 -2.75 -2.53
C ALA A 13 14.05 -1.22 -2.36
N SER A 14 14.74 -0.53 -3.25
CA SER A 14 14.66 0.93 -3.36
C SER A 14 13.24 1.36 -3.74
N LEU A 15 12.83 2.55 -3.31
CA LEU A 15 11.51 3.10 -3.64
C LEU A 15 11.26 3.17 -5.16
N GLU A 16 12.30 3.47 -5.95
CA GLU A 16 12.21 3.50 -7.41
C GLU A 16 11.84 2.14 -8.01
N VAL A 17 12.41 1.05 -7.46
CA VAL A 17 12.09 -0.31 -7.90
C VAL A 17 10.65 -0.65 -7.53
N LEU A 18 10.23 -0.33 -6.30
CA LEU A 18 8.85 -0.55 -5.87
C LEU A 18 7.84 0.20 -6.75
N ARG A 19 8.17 1.43 -7.15
CA ARG A 19 7.34 2.24 -8.06
C ARG A 19 7.29 1.65 -9.46
N ALA A 20 8.41 1.15 -9.97
CA ALA A 20 8.44 0.47 -11.27
C ALA A 20 7.57 -0.81 -11.24
N GLU A 21 7.75 -1.66 -10.23
CA GLU A 21 6.94 -2.87 -10.02
C GLU A 21 5.43 -2.52 -9.94
N ALA A 22 5.07 -1.50 -9.15
CA ALA A 22 3.68 -1.06 -9.04
C ALA A 22 3.13 -0.46 -10.34
N ASN A 23 3.95 0.23 -11.12
CA ASN A 23 3.52 0.76 -12.41
C ASN A 23 3.22 -0.36 -13.42
N ASP A 24 4.07 -1.37 -13.48
CA ASP A 24 3.86 -2.56 -14.33
C ASP A 24 2.60 -3.34 -13.93
N GLU A 25 2.38 -3.50 -12.61
CA GLU A 25 1.18 -4.15 -12.08
C GLU A 25 -0.10 -3.37 -12.45
N LEU A 26 -0.13 -2.06 -12.24
CA LEU A 26 -1.29 -1.24 -12.63
C LEU A 26 -1.52 -1.26 -14.14
N GLY A 27 -0.45 -1.28 -14.95
CA GLY A 27 -0.55 -1.44 -16.38
C GLY A 27 -1.22 -2.76 -16.77
N THR A 28 -0.89 -3.85 -16.07
CA THR A 28 -1.52 -5.16 -16.26
C THR A 28 -3.01 -5.10 -15.93
N VAL A 29 -3.38 -4.51 -14.79
CA VAL A 29 -4.80 -4.34 -14.40
C VAL A 29 -5.58 -3.54 -15.45
N VAL A 30 -5.01 -2.44 -15.94
CA VAL A 30 -5.64 -1.62 -16.99
C VAL A 30 -5.86 -2.45 -18.26
N LEU A 31 -4.85 -3.22 -18.69
CA LEU A 31 -4.97 -4.09 -19.87
C LEU A 31 -6.04 -5.16 -19.70
N GLU A 32 -6.15 -5.77 -18.52
CA GLU A 32 -7.18 -6.76 -18.23
C GLU A 32 -8.59 -6.15 -18.32
N ARG A 33 -8.82 -4.98 -17.72
CA ARG A 33 -10.12 -4.29 -17.77
C ARG A 33 -10.50 -3.86 -19.20
N LEU A 34 -9.52 -3.39 -19.98
CA LEU A 34 -9.72 -3.10 -21.40
C LEU A 34 -10.12 -4.35 -22.19
N HIS A 35 -9.44 -5.49 -21.96
CA HIS A 35 -9.79 -6.75 -22.61
C HIS A 35 -11.17 -7.28 -22.19
N ALA A 36 -11.61 -6.97 -20.97
CA ALA A 36 -12.96 -7.28 -20.49
C ALA A 36 -14.04 -6.37 -21.11
N GLY A 37 -13.66 -5.33 -21.86
CA GLY A 37 -14.58 -4.38 -22.49
C GLY A 37 -15.14 -3.33 -21.55
N GLU A 38 -14.49 -3.08 -20.40
CA GLU A 38 -14.86 -2.00 -19.49
C GLU A 38 -14.58 -0.62 -20.13
N ASP A 39 -15.41 0.38 -19.83
CA ASP A 39 -15.20 1.76 -20.31
C ASP A 39 -14.00 2.39 -19.60
N PRO A 40 -12.94 2.81 -20.32
CA PRO A 40 -11.75 3.39 -19.73
C PRO A 40 -12.05 4.60 -18.85
N TRP A 41 -12.97 5.48 -19.28
CA TRP A 41 -13.28 6.67 -18.51
C TRP A 41 -13.96 6.35 -17.18
N ALA A 42 -14.77 5.28 -17.15
CA ALA A 42 -15.40 4.82 -15.93
C ALA A 42 -14.40 4.22 -14.93
N PHE A 43 -13.52 3.31 -15.36
CA PHE A 43 -12.69 2.56 -14.41
C PHE A 43 -11.39 3.27 -14.02
N MET A 44 -10.90 4.22 -14.84
CA MET A 44 -9.64 4.91 -14.55
C MET A 44 -9.68 5.70 -13.24
N GLU A 45 -10.86 6.19 -12.81
CA GLU A 45 -11.03 6.86 -11.51
C GLU A 45 -10.94 5.91 -10.31
N GLU A 46 -11.12 4.62 -10.54
CA GLU A 46 -11.01 3.57 -9.52
C GLU A 46 -9.56 3.06 -9.37
N ILE A 47 -8.73 3.27 -10.40
CA ILE A 47 -7.34 2.84 -10.40
C ILE A 47 -6.57 3.68 -9.38
N PRO A 48 -5.89 3.02 -8.43
CA PRO A 48 -5.09 3.76 -7.48
C PRO A 48 -3.82 4.32 -8.11
N SER A 49 -3.24 5.32 -7.46
CA SER A 49 -1.92 5.79 -7.82
C SER A 49 -0.82 4.74 -7.54
N VAL A 50 0.32 4.87 -8.21
CA VAL A 50 1.50 4.02 -8.00
C VAL A 50 1.91 3.99 -6.54
N ASP A 51 1.99 5.15 -5.88
CA ASP A 51 2.42 5.23 -4.48
C ASP A 51 1.42 4.58 -3.53
N GLU A 52 0.11 4.64 -3.82
CA GLU A 52 -0.89 3.94 -3.03
C GLU A 52 -0.75 2.43 -3.17
N LEU A 53 -0.55 1.92 -4.39
CA LEU A 53 -0.30 0.50 -4.61
C LEU A 53 0.96 0.03 -3.88
N VAL A 54 2.05 0.80 -3.92
CA VAL A 54 3.26 0.49 -3.14
C VAL A 54 2.95 0.39 -1.65
N VAL A 55 2.20 1.34 -1.09
CA VAL A 55 1.85 1.31 0.34
C VAL A 55 0.99 0.09 0.68
N TRP A 56 -0.01 -0.27 -0.13
CA TRP A 56 -0.82 -1.45 0.15
C TRP A 56 -0.05 -2.75 0.02
N THR A 57 0.86 -2.86 -0.94
CA THR A 57 1.72 -4.03 -1.11
C THR A 57 2.63 -4.22 0.11
N LEU A 58 3.34 -3.17 0.53
CA LEU A 58 4.19 -3.21 1.73
C LEU A 58 3.37 -3.53 3.00
N ARG A 59 2.20 -2.92 3.16
CA ARG A 59 1.28 -3.23 4.27
C ARG A 59 0.87 -4.70 4.26
N ALA A 60 0.50 -5.25 3.10
CA ALA A 60 0.11 -6.64 2.97
C ALA A 60 1.26 -7.60 3.28
N GLU A 61 2.49 -7.28 2.86
CA GLU A 61 3.70 -8.02 3.22
C GLU A 61 3.92 -8.05 4.74
N MET A 62 3.83 -6.90 5.41
CA MET A 62 3.98 -6.82 6.87
C MET A 62 2.89 -7.57 7.64
N ILE A 63 1.65 -7.57 7.13
CA ILE A 63 0.56 -8.38 7.69
C ILE A 63 0.83 -9.88 7.51
N ARG A 64 1.28 -10.29 6.31
CA ARG A 64 1.63 -11.70 6.04
C ARG A 64 2.79 -12.17 6.91
N ALA A 65 3.81 -11.34 7.10
CA ALA A 65 4.95 -11.64 7.97
C ALA A 65 4.53 -11.87 9.44
N ASP A 66 3.44 -11.24 9.89
CA ASP A 66 2.86 -11.42 11.23
C ASP A 66 1.76 -12.50 11.29
N GLY A 67 1.82 -13.48 10.39
CA GLY A 67 0.88 -14.61 10.38
C GLY A 67 -0.48 -14.31 9.73
N GLY A 68 -0.59 -13.22 8.97
CA GLY A 68 -1.74 -12.95 8.09
C GLY A 68 -3.03 -12.54 8.80
N ARG A 69 -2.98 -12.28 10.12
CA ARG A 69 -4.16 -11.86 10.88
C ARG A 69 -4.56 -10.44 10.48
N VAL A 70 -5.87 -10.21 10.36
CA VAL A 70 -6.42 -8.87 10.16
C VAL A 70 -5.93 -7.96 11.31
N PRO A 71 -5.22 -6.86 11.01
CA PRO A 71 -4.68 -5.99 12.05
C PRO A 71 -5.80 -5.23 12.76
N THR A 72 -5.62 -4.99 14.07
CA THR A 72 -6.42 -3.99 14.79
C THR A 72 -6.10 -2.58 14.27
N ALA A 73 -6.98 -1.60 14.51
CA ALA A 73 -6.76 -0.22 14.08
C ALA A 73 -5.42 0.35 14.58
N ASP A 74 -5.08 0.17 15.87
CA ASP A 74 -3.80 0.58 16.44
C ASP A 74 -2.60 -0.09 15.75
N ARG A 75 -2.74 -1.38 15.41
CA ARG A 75 -1.66 -2.11 14.72
C ARG A 75 -1.51 -1.61 13.30
N ASP A 76 -2.61 -1.38 12.60
CA ASP A 76 -2.61 -0.90 11.22
C ASP A 76 -2.00 0.51 11.11
N TYR A 77 -2.35 1.40 12.04
CA TYR A 77 -1.73 2.70 12.18
C TYR A 77 -0.20 2.60 12.35
N ARG A 78 0.28 1.70 13.20
CA ARG A 78 1.72 1.47 13.40
C ARG A 78 2.41 0.96 12.13
N ILE A 79 1.78 0.03 11.41
CA ILE A 79 2.29 -0.49 10.13
C ILE A 79 2.46 0.66 9.12
N LEU A 80 1.41 1.45 8.93
CA LEU A 80 1.42 2.58 7.99
C LEU A 80 2.49 3.62 8.38
N ARG A 81 2.59 3.96 9.67
CA ARG A 81 3.63 4.87 10.17
C ARG A 81 5.04 4.33 9.94
N GLN A 82 5.24 3.02 10.10
CA GLN A 82 6.54 2.39 9.83
C GLN A 82 6.93 2.49 8.34
N ILE A 83 5.96 2.34 7.42
CA ILE A 83 6.20 2.52 5.98
C ILE A 83 6.65 3.96 5.67
N ALA A 84 5.99 4.98 6.24
CA ALA A 84 6.40 6.38 6.04
C ALA A 84 7.82 6.66 6.56
N LEU A 85 8.22 6.03 7.67
CA LEU A 85 9.57 6.15 8.21
C LEU A 85 10.62 5.46 7.33
N ALA A 86 10.31 4.27 6.80
CA ALA A 86 11.21 3.51 5.93
C ALA A 86 11.35 4.13 4.53
N TYR A 87 10.29 4.75 4.01
CA TYR A 87 10.23 5.36 2.68
C TYR A 87 9.68 6.79 2.77
N PRO A 88 10.53 7.80 3.07
CA PRO A 88 10.09 9.18 3.23
C PRO A 88 9.31 9.74 2.02
N GLY A 89 9.62 9.26 0.81
CA GLY A 89 8.91 9.63 -0.42
C GLY A 89 7.43 9.20 -0.47
N LEU A 90 6.97 8.31 0.41
CA LEU A 90 5.57 7.86 0.51
C LEU A 90 4.79 8.56 1.63
N THR A 91 5.43 9.46 2.40
CA THR A 91 4.86 10.06 3.62
C THR A 91 3.48 10.67 3.37
N THR A 92 3.34 11.50 2.34
CA THR A 92 2.06 12.15 2.01
C THR A 92 0.97 11.12 1.74
N THR A 93 1.25 10.12 0.90
CA THR A 93 0.32 9.05 0.54
C THR A 93 -0.13 8.25 1.76
N VAL A 94 0.81 7.91 2.65
CA VAL A 94 0.51 7.22 3.90
C VAL A 94 -0.44 8.02 4.77
N TRP A 95 -0.20 9.32 4.98
CA TRP A 95 -1.08 10.16 5.81
C TRP A 95 -2.47 10.34 5.19
N SER A 96 -2.55 10.50 3.87
CA SER A 96 -3.84 10.52 3.16
C SER A 96 -4.61 9.21 3.32
N LEU A 97 -3.92 8.06 3.31
CA LEU A 97 -4.54 6.76 3.56
C LEU A 97 -5.03 6.60 5.00
N ILE A 98 -4.24 7.03 5.99
CA ILE A 98 -4.65 7.03 7.40
C ILE A 98 -5.94 7.83 7.58
N GLY A 99 -5.99 9.07 7.06
CA GLY A 99 -7.18 9.91 7.18
C GLY A 99 -8.42 9.31 6.51
N ARG A 100 -8.28 8.64 5.36
CA ARG A 100 -9.40 7.93 4.72
C ARG A 100 -9.89 6.73 5.52
N LEU A 101 -8.98 5.97 6.13
CA LEU A 101 -9.35 4.81 6.96
C LEU A 101 -10.07 5.23 8.24
N GLU A 102 -9.65 6.35 8.84
CA GLU A 102 -10.32 6.96 9.99
C GLU A 102 -11.72 7.44 9.61
N ALA A 103 -11.87 8.20 8.53
CA ALA A 103 -13.17 8.70 8.07
C ALA A 103 -14.18 7.58 7.77
N ARG A 104 -13.72 6.44 7.24
CA ARG A 104 -14.56 5.26 6.97
C ARG A 104 -15.03 4.53 8.23
N ARG A 105 -14.34 4.70 9.35
CA ARG A 105 -14.70 4.09 10.63
C ARG A 105 -15.81 4.89 11.34
N ASP A 106 -15.81 6.20 11.13
CA ASP A 106 -16.73 7.14 11.78
C ASP A 106 -18.04 7.36 11.00
N ALA A 107 -18.18 6.73 9.83
CA ALA A 107 -19.37 6.73 8.96
C ALA A 107 -20.28 5.53 9.22
#